data_AF-D8FAA1-F1
#
_entry.id   AF-D8FAA1-F1
#
_cell.length_a   1.000
_cell.length_b   1.000
_cell.length_c   1.000
_cell.angle_alpha   90.00
_cell.angle_beta   90.00
_cell.angle_gamma   90.00
#
_symmetry.space_group_name_H-M   'P 1'
#
loop_
_entity.id
_entity.type
_entity.pdbx_description
1 polymer ?
#
loop_
_entity_poly.entity_id
_entity_poly.type
_entity_poly.pdbx_seq_one_letter_code
_entity_poly.pdbx_strand_id
1 'polypeptide(L)'
;MEILTFVLFISVGFALGASDRSFQEWLKGVRREAREAGVSEAVMGRAFRDLKPIPRVIELDRSQPEFKLTFQQYLDRMVTRKTVWDGRQRYREHKDLLNEIFRQYGVEPQYIVALWGIETRYGKITGGYPVIDVLATLAYDGRRSKFFRAELIRALKILEEGHIDVADMDGSWAGAMGQVQFMPSSFVTYAVDQDGDGRRDIWDNVPDALASAANYLSKSGWKPEQGWGGEVALPVGFDAEISDKIVKPLKEWRAMGLSGKGVEGDPDCLAHLVKPDHNSGRVFLVYPNYQVILKWNRSNYFAIAVGTLADRIAVQ
;
A
#
# COMPACT_ATOMS: atom_id res chain seq x y z
N MET A 1 8.20 -54.25 49.67
CA MET A 1 8.22 -53.74 48.29
C MET A 1 8.03 -52.24 48.39
N GLU A 2 9.13 -51.51 48.52
CA GLU A 2 9.17 -50.07 48.75
C GLU A 2 8.91 -49.35 47.42
N ILE A 3 7.97 -48.39 47.42
CA ILE A 3 7.70 -47.54 46.27
C ILE A 3 8.49 -46.24 46.46
N LEU A 4 9.47 -46.06 45.58
CA LEU A 4 10.40 -44.95 45.53
C LEU A 4 9.69 -43.71 44.92
N THR A 5 9.64 -42.61 45.68
CA THR A 5 9.15 -41.30 45.21
C THR A 5 10.24 -40.59 44.42
N PHE A 6 10.06 -40.39 43.11
CA PHE A 6 10.96 -39.60 42.28
C PHE A 6 10.40 -38.17 42.14
N VAL A 7 11.01 -37.21 42.84
CA VAL A 7 10.71 -35.78 42.67
C VAL A 7 11.55 -35.25 41.50
N LEU A 8 10.89 -34.99 40.37
CA LEU A 8 11.50 -34.34 39.22
C LEU A 8 11.47 -32.82 39.45
N PHE A 9 12.62 -32.24 39.80
CA PHE A 9 12.82 -30.79 39.73
C PHE A 9 12.91 -30.36 38.27
N ILE A 10 11.82 -29.80 37.73
CA ILE A 10 11.87 -29.08 36.46
C ILE A 10 12.38 -27.67 36.77
N SER A 11 13.65 -27.43 36.48
CA SER A 11 14.25 -26.11 36.42
C SER A 11 13.62 -25.32 35.27
N VAL A 12 12.70 -24.41 35.61
CA VAL A 12 12.18 -23.40 34.69
C VAL A 12 13.30 -22.40 34.38
N GLY A 13 14.01 -22.64 33.28
CA GLY A 13 15.05 -21.75 32.77
C GLY A 13 14.45 -20.47 32.20
N PHE A 14 14.90 -19.33 32.73
CA PHE A 14 14.68 -17.98 32.22
C PHE A 14 15.15 -17.83 30.76
N ALA A 15 14.26 -17.96 29.78
CA ALA A 15 14.56 -17.70 28.36
C ALA A 15 14.21 -16.26 27.89
N LEU A 16 13.53 -15.46 28.73
CA LEU A 16 13.08 -14.11 28.36
C LEU A 16 14.21 -13.06 28.32
N GLY A 17 15.37 -13.30 28.96
CA GLY A 17 16.45 -12.31 29.07
C GLY A 17 17.50 -12.31 27.95
N ALA A 18 17.61 -13.39 27.17
CA ALA A 18 18.63 -13.51 26.12
C ALA A 18 18.22 -12.82 24.81
N SER A 19 16.94 -12.90 24.43
CA SER A 19 16.38 -12.25 23.24
C SER A 19 16.27 -10.73 23.39
N ASP A 20 15.99 -10.24 24.60
CA ASP A 20 15.91 -8.81 24.87
C ASP A 20 17.30 -8.16 24.82
N ARG A 21 18.32 -8.82 25.39
CA ARG A 21 19.73 -8.38 25.26
C ARG A 21 20.18 -8.32 23.80
N SER A 22 19.84 -9.32 22.97
CA SER A 22 20.24 -9.31 21.56
C SER A 22 19.56 -8.21 20.74
N PHE A 23 18.30 -7.89 21.06
CA PHE A 23 17.58 -6.77 20.43
C PHE A 23 18.18 -5.42 20.80
N GLN A 24 18.47 -5.18 22.08
CA GLN A 24 19.08 -3.92 22.54
C GLN A 24 20.48 -3.69 21.93
N GLU A 25 21.30 -4.75 21.79
CA GLU A 25 22.59 -4.64 21.10
C GLU A 25 22.43 -4.32 19.60
N TRP A 26 21.47 -4.95 18.94
CA TRP A 26 21.13 -4.63 17.54
C TRP A 26 20.69 -3.17 17.39
N LEU A 27 19.87 -2.67 18.33
CA LEU A 27 19.33 -1.32 18.32
C LEU A 27 20.43 -0.26 18.46
N LYS A 28 21.54 -0.53 19.16
CA LYS A 28 22.72 0.36 19.18
C LYS A 28 23.29 0.60 17.78
N GLY A 29 23.29 -0.43 16.93
CA GLY A 29 23.70 -0.31 15.53
C GLY A 29 22.77 0.60 14.74
N VAL A 30 21.46 0.46 14.94
CA VAL A 30 20.44 1.34 14.32
C VAL A 30 20.60 2.78 14.80
N ARG A 31 20.82 3.01 16.10
CA ARG A 31 21.07 4.35 16.65
C ARG A 31 22.27 5.05 16.01
N ARG A 32 23.35 4.30 15.77
CA ARG A 32 24.52 4.84 15.07
C ARG A 32 24.17 5.28 13.65
N GLU A 33 23.50 4.42 12.87
CA GLU A 33 23.08 4.74 11.50
C GLU A 33 22.08 5.89 11.44
N ALA A 34 21.14 5.96 12.38
CA ALA A 34 20.19 7.07 12.47
C ALA A 34 20.90 8.40 12.74
N ARG A 35 21.90 8.41 13.64
CA ARG A 35 22.73 9.58 13.90
C ARG A 35 23.53 10.01 12.68
N GLU A 36 24.14 9.07 11.97
CA GLU A 36 24.84 9.32 10.70
C GLU A 36 23.90 9.87 9.62
N ALA A 37 22.62 9.50 9.66
CA ALA A 37 21.57 10.02 8.78
C ALA A 37 20.96 11.37 9.25
N GLY A 38 21.47 11.96 10.34
CA GLY A 38 21.06 13.27 10.86
C GLY A 38 19.93 13.26 11.87
N VAL A 39 19.51 12.11 12.39
CA VAL A 39 18.47 12.03 13.44
C VAL A 39 19.07 12.38 14.80
N SER A 40 18.40 13.25 15.56
CA SER A 40 18.84 13.69 16.88
C SER A 40 18.68 12.61 17.96
N GLU A 41 19.49 12.69 19.02
CA GLU A 41 19.30 11.83 20.22
C GLU A 41 17.95 12.08 20.91
N ALA A 42 17.39 13.29 20.78
CA ALA A 42 16.09 13.61 21.33
C ALA A 42 14.98 12.82 20.61
N VAL A 43 14.99 12.78 19.28
CA VAL A 43 14.04 11.99 18.49
C VAL A 43 14.24 10.49 18.72
N MET A 44 15.48 9.99 18.64
CA MET A 44 15.76 8.58 18.92
C MET A 44 15.35 8.20 20.36
N GLY A 45 15.58 9.07 21.33
CA GLY A 45 15.19 8.87 22.71
C GLY A 45 13.68 8.72 22.89
N ARG A 46 12.88 9.52 22.16
CA ARG A 46 11.40 9.38 22.15
C ARG A 46 10.96 8.13 21.38
N ALA A 47 11.47 7.93 20.17
CA ALA A 47 11.09 6.85 19.28
C ALA A 47 11.44 5.45 19.82
N PHE A 48 12.54 5.33 20.59
CA PHE A 48 13.03 4.03 21.07
C PHE A 48 12.76 3.75 22.55
N ARG A 49 12.09 4.66 23.28
CA ARG A 49 11.90 4.56 24.73
C ARG A 49 11.27 3.24 25.18
N ASP A 50 10.21 2.83 24.50
CA ASP A 50 9.39 1.66 24.85
C ASP A 50 9.36 0.60 23.75
N LEU A 51 10.28 0.72 22.78
CA LEU A 51 10.36 -0.08 21.57
C LEU A 51 10.55 -1.56 21.90
N LYS A 52 9.63 -2.41 21.43
CA LYS A 52 9.72 -3.86 21.57
C LYS A 52 9.33 -4.57 20.27
N PRO A 53 9.98 -5.69 19.91
CA PRO A 53 9.52 -6.51 18.80
C PRO A 53 8.07 -6.95 18.99
N ILE A 54 7.28 -6.93 17.91
CA ILE A 54 5.87 -7.33 17.90
C ILE A 54 5.74 -8.71 17.23
N PRO A 55 5.59 -9.83 17.97
CA PRO A 55 5.55 -11.17 17.38
C PRO A 55 4.47 -11.33 16.30
N ARG A 56 3.32 -10.67 16.50
CA ARG A 56 2.21 -10.71 15.55
C ARG A 56 2.57 -10.14 14.17
N VAL A 57 3.44 -9.13 14.11
CA VAL A 57 3.92 -8.55 12.84
C VAL A 57 4.69 -9.61 12.03
N ILE A 58 5.50 -10.42 12.70
CA ILE A 58 6.28 -11.50 12.07
C ILE A 58 5.35 -12.59 11.51
N GLU A 59 4.29 -12.95 12.25
CA GLU A 59 3.28 -13.90 11.77
C GLU A 59 2.54 -13.37 10.52
N LEU A 60 2.20 -12.09 10.50
CA LEU A 60 1.50 -11.45 9.37
C LEU A 60 2.39 -11.36 8.12
N ASP A 61 3.69 -11.01 8.27
CA ASP A 61 4.66 -11.00 7.16
C ASP A 61 4.78 -12.35 6.45
N ARG A 62 4.57 -13.44 7.20
CA ARG A 62 4.63 -14.81 6.69
C ARG A 62 3.31 -15.27 6.05
N SER A 63 2.23 -14.50 6.06
CA SER A 63 0.87 -14.98 5.75
C SER A 63 0.01 -14.12 4.80
N GLN A 64 0.58 -13.70 3.67
CA GLN A 64 -0.03 -12.79 2.68
C GLN A 64 -1.40 -13.27 2.10
N PRO A 65 -2.38 -12.37 1.88
CA PRO A 65 -3.74 -12.73 1.46
C PRO A 65 -3.88 -13.32 0.04
N GLU A 66 -3.01 -12.96 -0.89
CA GLU A 66 -3.08 -13.42 -2.29
C GLU A 66 -2.85 -14.93 -2.42
N PHE A 67 -2.25 -15.56 -1.40
CA PHE A 67 -2.13 -17.02 -1.31
C PHE A 67 -3.39 -17.70 -0.74
N LYS A 68 -4.39 -16.93 -0.32
CA LYS A 68 -5.57 -17.43 0.42
C LYS A 68 -6.90 -17.14 -0.26
N LEU A 69 -6.99 -16.10 -1.08
CA LEU A 69 -8.23 -15.65 -1.71
C LEU A 69 -8.20 -15.84 -3.23
N THR A 70 -9.34 -16.21 -3.82
CA THR A 70 -9.55 -16.05 -5.26
C THR A 70 -9.71 -14.57 -5.61
N PHE A 71 -9.47 -14.20 -6.86
CA PHE A 71 -9.65 -12.82 -7.31
C PHE A 71 -11.06 -12.29 -7.00
N GLN A 72 -12.09 -13.12 -7.24
CA GLN A 72 -13.48 -12.73 -6.99
C GLN A 72 -13.74 -12.47 -5.51
N GLN A 73 -13.24 -13.32 -4.61
CA GLN A 73 -13.36 -13.12 -3.16
C GLN A 73 -12.68 -11.82 -2.70
N TYR A 74 -11.49 -11.51 -3.24
CA TYR A 74 -10.81 -10.25 -2.95
C TYR A 74 -11.64 -9.06 -3.43
N LEU A 75 -12.12 -9.10 -4.67
CA LEU A 75 -12.90 -8.01 -5.26
C LEU A 75 -14.21 -7.76 -4.49
N ASP A 76 -14.92 -8.82 -4.10
CA ASP A 76 -16.17 -8.72 -3.32
C ASP A 76 -15.94 -8.16 -1.91
N ARG A 77 -14.76 -8.41 -1.32
CA ARG A 77 -14.37 -7.85 -0.03
C ARG A 77 -13.98 -6.37 -0.12
N MET A 78 -13.35 -5.97 -1.23
CA MET A 78 -12.80 -4.63 -1.37
C MET A 78 -13.79 -3.63 -2.00
N VAL A 79 -14.52 -4.05 -3.03
CA VAL A 79 -15.41 -3.21 -3.85
C VAL A 79 -16.89 -3.49 -3.54
N THR A 80 -17.24 -3.40 -2.26
CA THR A 80 -18.61 -3.60 -1.78
C THR A 80 -19.53 -2.45 -2.20
N ARG A 81 -20.86 -2.66 -2.16
CA ARG A 81 -21.85 -1.58 -2.35
C ARG A 81 -21.63 -0.42 -1.36
N LYS A 82 -21.27 -0.75 -0.11
CA LYS A 82 -20.95 0.24 0.91
C LYS A 82 -19.69 1.03 0.56
N THR A 83 -18.60 0.36 0.15
CA THR A 83 -17.36 1.03 -0.25
C THR A 83 -17.61 2.01 -1.39
N VAL A 84 -18.39 1.61 -2.40
CA VAL A 84 -18.78 2.48 -3.52
C VAL A 84 -19.60 3.67 -3.04
N TRP A 85 -20.62 3.44 -2.20
CA TRP A 85 -21.45 4.52 -1.68
C TRP A 85 -20.65 5.51 -0.83
N ASP A 86 -19.83 5.03 0.12
CA ASP A 86 -18.94 5.86 0.95
C ASP A 86 -17.99 6.67 0.03
N GLY A 87 -17.44 6.05 -1.02
CA GLY A 87 -16.54 6.72 -1.98
C GLY A 87 -17.22 7.84 -2.77
N ARG A 88 -18.46 7.64 -3.22
CA ARG A 88 -19.24 8.71 -3.87
C ARG A 88 -19.54 9.86 -2.92
N GLN A 89 -19.75 9.59 -1.63
CA GLN A 89 -19.92 10.66 -0.64
C GLN A 89 -18.61 11.43 -0.48
N ARG A 90 -17.47 10.76 -0.31
CA ARG A 90 -16.15 11.38 -0.16
C ARG A 90 -15.75 12.20 -1.39
N TYR A 91 -16.04 11.69 -2.58
CA TYR A 91 -15.86 12.44 -3.82
C TYR A 91 -16.62 13.77 -3.80
N ARG A 92 -17.89 13.76 -3.38
CA ARG A 92 -18.73 14.97 -3.34
C ARG A 92 -18.30 15.94 -2.25
N GLU A 93 -17.98 15.40 -1.06
CA GLU A 93 -17.50 16.15 0.09
C GLU A 93 -16.21 16.92 -0.23
N HIS A 94 -15.27 16.29 -0.94
CA HIS A 94 -13.96 16.87 -1.26
C HIS A 94 -13.85 17.32 -2.72
N LYS A 95 -14.97 17.61 -3.40
CA LYS A 95 -14.99 17.88 -4.84
C LYS A 95 -14.05 19.02 -5.25
N ASP A 96 -14.03 20.11 -4.50
CA ASP A 96 -13.23 21.29 -4.85
C ASP A 96 -11.72 21.01 -4.67
N LEU A 97 -11.34 20.39 -3.55
CA LEU A 97 -9.98 19.91 -3.28
C LEU A 97 -9.52 18.92 -4.37
N LEU A 98 -10.34 17.94 -4.72
CA LEU A 98 -10.01 16.95 -5.74
C LEU A 98 -9.83 17.60 -7.13
N ASN A 99 -10.63 18.62 -7.45
CA ASN A 99 -10.46 19.37 -8.70
C ASN A 99 -9.16 20.19 -8.71
N GLU A 100 -8.75 20.73 -7.57
CA GLU A 100 -7.46 21.41 -7.42
C GLU A 100 -6.29 20.44 -7.62
N ILE A 101 -6.32 19.32 -6.91
CA ILE A 101 -5.35 18.24 -7.05
C ILE A 101 -5.28 17.76 -8.50
N PHE A 102 -6.43 17.58 -9.17
CA PHE A 102 -6.45 17.20 -10.59
C PHE A 102 -5.74 18.23 -11.48
N ARG A 103 -5.99 19.52 -11.29
CA ARG A 103 -5.29 20.58 -12.07
C ARG A 103 -3.79 20.57 -11.84
N GLN A 104 -3.34 20.23 -10.64
CA GLN A 104 -1.92 20.24 -10.27
C GLN A 104 -1.17 18.98 -10.75
N TYR A 105 -1.80 17.81 -10.63
CA TYR A 105 -1.12 16.52 -10.81
C TYR A 105 -1.58 15.73 -12.03
N GLY A 106 -2.72 16.09 -12.63
CA GLY A 106 -3.29 15.43 -13.81
C GLY A 106 -3.91 14.05 -13.52
N VAL A 107 -4.19 13.73 -12.26
CA VAL A 107 -4.76 12.44 -11.85
C VAL A 107 -6.23 12.60 -11.53
N GLU A 108 -7.09 11.84 -12.19
CA GLU A 108 -8.53 12.03 -12.09
C GLU A 108 -9.04 11.69 -10.68
N PRO A 109 -9.95 12.52 -10.12
CA PRO A 109 -10.42 12.38 -8.74
C PRO A 109 -10.90 10.98 -8.33
N GLN A 110 -11.56 10.25 -9.22
CA GLN A 110 -12.10 8.92 -8.90
C GLN A 110 -10.99 7.91 -8.57
N TYR A 111 -9.78 8.05 -9.12
CA TYR A 111 -8.67 7.14 -8.82
C TYR A 111 -8.05 7.44 -7.47
N ILE A 112 -7.94 8.72 -7.11
CA ILE A 112 -7.47 9.16 -5.79
C ILE A 112 -8.43 8.67 -4.70
N VAL A 113 -9.74 8.88 -4.89
CA VAL A 113 -10.76 8.40 -3.94
C VAL A 113 -10.78 6.87 -3.90
N ALA A 114 -10.65 6.18 -5.03
CA ALA A 114 -10.61 4.71 -5.04
C ALA A 114 -9.40 4.15 -4.29
N LEU A 115 -8.21 4.71 -4.49
CA LEU A 115 -7.02 4.31 -3.71
C LEU A 115 -7.25 4.52 -2.22
N TRP A 116 -7.75 5.69 -1.81
CA TRP A 116 -8.06 5.98 -0.41
C TRP A 116 -9.08 4.99 0.19
N GLY A 117 -10.09 4.58 -0.59
CA GLY A 117 -11.08 3.60 -0.18
C GLY A 117 -10.54 2.17 -0.07
N ILE A 118 -9.66 1.78 -0.99
CA ILE A 118 -9.01 0.46 -1.01
C ILE A 118 -7.99 0.34 0.12
N GLU A 119 -7.16 1.36 0.34
CA GLU A 119 -6.10 1.36 1.35
C GLU A 119 -6.67 1.40 2.77
N THR A 120 -7.53 2.39 3.06
CA THR A 120 -7.85 2.70 4.46
C THR A 120 -9.34 2.89 4.73
N ARG A 121 -10.20 2.51 3.78
CA ARG A 121 -11.65 2.79 3.88
C ARG A 121 -11.92 4.28 4.12
N TYR A 122 -11.21 5.12 3.36
CA TYR A 122 -11.31 6.57 3.44
C TYR A 122 -10.86 7.11 4.80
N GLY A 123 -9.68 6.66 5.28
CA GLY A 123 -9.07 7.09 6.54
C GLY A 123 -9.61 6.41 7.80
N LYS A 124 -10.66 5.58 7.70
CA LYS A 124 -11.27 4.91 8.86
C LYS A 124 -10.41 3.77 9.44
N ILE A 125 -9.56 3.18 8.62
CA ILE A 125 -8.70 2.04 8.98
C ILE A 125 -7.31 2.29 8.40
N THR A 126 -6.52 3.13 9.06
CA THR A 126 -5.10 3.41 8.73
C THR A 126 -4.15 2.33 9.25
N GLY A 127 -4.66 1.45 10.09
CA GLY A 127 -3.90 0.40 10.76
C GLY A 127 -4.14 0.47 12.26
N GLY A 128 -3.07 0.67 13.01
CA GLY A 128 -3.11 0.72 14.48
C GLY A 128 -1.85 0.12 15.12
N TYR A 129 -0.81 -0.13 14.33
CA TYR A 129 0.51 -0.49 14.83
C TYR A 129 1.41 0.75 14.84
N PRO A 130 2.21 0.97 15.90
CA PRO A 130 3.25 1.99 15.90
C PRO A 130 4.29 1.67 14.81
N VAL A 131 4.50 2.59 13.88
CA VAL A 131 5.32 2.33 12.68
C VAL A 131 6.77 2.03 13.04
N ILE A 132 7.33 2.73 14.03
CA ILE A 132 8.70 2.52 14.50
C ILE A 132 8.88 1.08 15.00
N ASP A 133 7.93 0.59 15.81
CA ASP A 133 7.94 -0.77 16.37
C ASP A 133 7.81 -1.84 15.29
N VAL A 134 6.93 -1.63 14.32
CA VAL A 134 6.77 -2.52 13.16
C VAL A 134 8.06 -2.62 12.35
N LEU A 135 8.62 -1.47 11.95
CA LEU A 135 9.80 -1.43 11.11
C LEU A 135 11.03 -1.99 11.84
N ALA A 136 11.18 -1.71 13.14
CA ALA A 136 12.24 -2.30 13.94
C ALA A 136 12.08 -3.82 14.08
N THR A 137 10.85 -4.31 14.30
CA THR A 137 10.55 -5.75 14.35
C THR A 137 10.96 -6.44 13.06
N LEU A 138 10.54 -5.91 11.91
CA LEU A 138 10.82 -6.50 10.60
C LEU A 138 12.29 -6.34 10.17
N ALA A 139 12.94 -5.27 10.59
CA ALA A 139 14.37 -5.07 10.40
C ALA A 139 15.19 -6.06 11.23
N TYR A 140 14.69 -6.45 12.41
CA TYR A 140 15.35 -7.41 13.30
C TYR A 140 15.09 -8.88 12.92
N ASP A 141 13.88 -9.26 12.45
CA ASP A 141 13.52 -10.68 12.13
C ASP A 141 14.41 -11.32 11.05
N GLY A 142 14.97 -10.52 10.12
CA GLY A 142 16.01 -10.97 9.19
C GLY A 142 15.56 -11.11 7.72
N ARG A 143 14.35 -11.58 7.45
CA ARG A 143 13.88 -11.95 6.08
C ARG A 143 14.05 -10.84 5.04
N ARG A 144 13.71 -9.60 5.39
CA ARG A 144 13.85 -8.39 4.57
C ARG A 144 14.59 -7.28 5.33
N SER A 145 15.52 -7.68 6.20
CA SER A 145 16.14 -6.79 7.19
C SER A 145 16.69 -5.49 6.59
N LYS A 146 17.48 -5.58 5.50
CA LYS A 146 18.07 -4.39 4.86
C LYS A 146 17.03 -3.37 4.38
N PHE A 147 15.91 -3.84 3.82
CA PHE A 147 14.83 -2.98 3.36
C PHE A 147 14.17 -2.27 4.55
N PHE A 148 13.72 -3.02 5.55
CA PHE A 148 13.03 -2.44 6.70
C PHE A 148 13.91 -1.58 7.59
N ARG A 149 15.21 -1.88 7.66
CA ARG A 149 16.18 -1.01 8.34
C ARG A 149 16.28 0.35 7.63
N ALA A 150 16.32 0.36 6.30
CA ALA A 150 16.30 1.62 5.55
C ALA A 150 14.98 2.39 5.73
N GLU A 151 13.84 1.70 5.75
CA GLU A 151 12.54 2.33 6.05
C GLU A 151 12.49 2.88 7.48
N LEU A 152 13.04 2.16 8.47
CA LEU A 152 13.11 2.64 9.86
C LEU A 152 13.92 3.93 9.97
N ILE A 153 15.08 4.01 9.32
CA ILE A 153 15.87 5.25 9.30
C ILE A 153 15.08 6.39 8.65
N ARG A 154 14.35 6.14 7.56
CA ARG A 154 13.49 7.16 6.93
C ARG A 154 12.35 7.58 7.85
N ALA A 155 11.70 6.66 8.55
CA ALA A 155 10.65 6.98 9.52
C ALA A 155 11.17 7.90 10.63
N LEU A 156 12.37 7.65 11.15
CA LEU A 156 13.01 8.52 12.13
C LEU A 156 13.32 9.91 11.57
N LYS A 157 13.69 10.01 10.28
CA LYS A 157 13.87 11.31 9.63
C LYS A 157 12.55 12.08 9.48
N ILE A 158 11.45 11.39 9.20
CA ILE A 158 10.12 12.02 9.14
C ILE A 158 9.76 12.65 10.50
N LEU A 159 10.06 11.94 11.60
CA LEU A 159 9.90 12.46 12.96
C LEU A 159 10.84 13.63 13.27
N GLU A 160 12.09 13.58 12.79
CA GLU A 160 13.06 14.68 12.94
C GLU A 160 12.61 15.94 12.19
N GLU A 161 12.00 15.78 11.01
CA GLU A 161 11.45 16.88 10.23
C GLU A 161 10.16 17.47 10.84
N GLY A 162 9.56 16.82 11.84
CA GLY A 162 8.42 17.36 12.60
C GLY A 162 7.06 17.24 11.90
N HIS A 163 6.92 16.34 10.92
CA HIS A 163 5.65 16.12 10.21
C HIS A 163 4.59 15.42 11.06
N ILE A 164 5.01 14.61 12.04
CA ILE A 164 4.13 13.84 12.92
C ILE A 164 4.85 13.55 14.24
N ASP A 165 4.09 13.36 15.32
CA ASP A 165 4.62 12.90 16.60
C ASP A 165 4.76 11.37 16.64
N VAL A 166 5.69 10.87 17.47
CA VAL A 166 5.99 9.43 17.58
C VAL A 166 4.74 8.62 17.94
N ALA A 167 3.89 9.15 18.81
CA ALA A 167 2.68 8.47 19.30
C ALA A 167 1.61 8.33 18.22
N ASP A 168 1.61 9.25 17.25
CA ASP A 168 0.58 9.36 16.22
C ASP A 168 1.05 8.77 14.88
N MET A 169 2.34 8.40 14.77
CA MET A 169 2.91 7.74 13.59
C MET A 169 2.48 6.27 13.51
N ASP A 170 1.21 6.07 13.17
CA ASP A 170 0.58 4.77 13.04
C ASP A 170 0.55 4.25 11.60
N GLY A 171 0.29 2.95 11.47
CA GLY A 171 0.21 2.29 10.18
C GLY A 171 -0.15 0.82 10.25
N SER A 172 0.00 0.15 9.12
CA SER A 172 -0.17 -1.29 8.99
C SER A 172 0.95 -2.07 9.66
N TRP A 173 0.69 -3.37 9.84
CA TRP A 173 1.68 -4.34 10.30
C TRP A 173 2.91 -4.46 9.38
N ALA A 174 2.88 -3.90 8.16
CA ALA A 174 3.99 -3.89 7.22
C ALA A 174 4.77 -2.55 7.21
N GLY A 175 4.36 -1.57 8.02
CA GLY A 175 5.01 -0.25 8.12
C GLY A 175 4.53 0.76 7.08
N ALA A 176 3.42 0.49 6.40
CA ALA A 176 2.75 1.44 5.53
C ALA A 176 1.87 2.38 6.37
N MET A 177 1.95 3.69 6.14
CA MET A 177 1.57 4.73 7.10
C MET A 177 0.36 5.54 6.64
N GLY A 178 -0.47 5.97 7.61
CA GLY A 178 -1.53 6.95 7.40
C GLY A 178 -2.61 6.54 6.40
N GLN A 179 -3.33 7.52 5.88
CA GLN A 179 -4.51 7.33 5.03
C GLN A 179 -4.21 6.74 3.65
N VAL A 180 -2.98 6.91 3.17
CA VAL A 180 -2.52 6.44 1.86
C VAL A 180 -1.55 5.28 1.94
N GLN A 181 -1.28 4.74 3.13
CA GLN A 181 -0.42 3.57 3.31
C GLN A 181 0.94 3.73 2.60
N PHE A 182 1.56 4.90 2.75
CA PHE A 182 2.91 5.10 2.25
C PHE A 182 3.92 4.39 3.12
N MET A 183 4.85 3.66 2.51
CA MET A 183 6.10 3.35 3.19
C MET A 183 6.87 4.66 3.46
N PRO A 184 7.73 4.74 4.49
CA PRO A 184 8.57 5.91 4.75
C PRO A 184 9.34 6.43 3.54
N SER A 185 9.84 5.55 2.66
CA SER A 185 10.46 5.94 1.39
C SER A 185 9.52 6.64 0.41
N SER A 186 8.27 6.17 0.30
CA SER A 186 7.24 6.84 -0.49
C SER A 186 6.90 8.19 0.11
N PHE A 187 6.78 8.30 1.44
CA PHE A 187 6.57 9.58 2.10
C PHE A 187 7.67 10.59 1.77
N VAL A 188 8.93 10.22 1.98
CA VAL A 188 10.08 11.12 1.73
C VAL A 188 10.08 11.63 0.29
N THR A 189 9.66 10.79 -0.66
CA THR A 189 9.74 11.09 -2.11
C THR A 189 8.50 11.84 -2.63
N TYR A 190 7.31 11.51 -2.11
CA TYR A 190 6.05 11.90 -2.74
C TYR A 190 5.08 12.63 -1.82
N ALA A 191 5.27 12.60 -0.50
CA ALA A 191 4.39 13.35 0.39
C ALA A 191 4.54 14.85 0.13
N VAL A 192 3.41 15.56 0.15
CA VAL A 192 3.30 17.00 -0.08
C VAL A 192 2.48 17.63 1.04
N ASP A 193 2.84 18.87 1.35
CA ASP A 193 2.11 19.79 2.22
C ASP A 193 1.14 20.55 1.30
N GLN A 194 -0.12 20.15 1.31
CA GLN A 194 -1.13 20.68 0.38
C GLN A 194 -1.80 21.93 0.93
N ASP A 195 -1.95 22.06 2.26
CA ASP A 195 -2.61 23.20 2.88
C ASP A 195 -1.65 24.30 3.36
N GLY A 196 -0.35 24.05 3.31
CA GLY A 196 0.72 25.02 3.54
C GLY A 196 1.06 25.24 5.01
N ASP A 197 0.72 24.32 5.90
CA ASP A 197 0.97 24.44 7.35
C ASP A 197 2.42 24.09 7.76
N GLY A 198 3.23 23.63 6.81
CA GLY A 198 4.61 23.22 6.99
C GLY A 198 4.81 21.73 7.28
N ARG A 199 3.72 20.94 7.34
CA ARG A 199 3.75 19.49 7.57
C ARG A 199 3.21 18.75 6.36
N ARG A 200 3.61 17.49 6.23
CA ARG A 200 3.09 16.56 5.22
C ARG A 200 2.31 15.48 5.93
N ASP A 201 1.21 15.85 6.57
CA ASP A 201 0.45 14.99 7.47
C ASP A 201 -0.47 14.04 6.69
N ILE A 202 0.07 12.89 6.28
CA ILE A 202 -0.72 11.86 5.61
C ILE A 202 -1.61 11.04 6.56
N TRP A 203 -1.64 11.34 7.85
CA TRP A 203 -2.41 10.61 8.88
C TRP A 203 -3.76 11.27 9.12
N ASP A 204 -3.79 12.54 9.48
CA ASP A 204 -5.02 13.24 9.87
C ASP A 204 -5.43 14.36 8.89
N ASN A 205 -4.52 14.79 8.01
CA ASN A 205 -4.80 15.81 7.01
C ASN A 205 -5.21 15.20 5.66
N VAL A 206 -6.51 15.32 5.33
CA VAL A 206 -7.07 14.80 4.07
C VAL A 206 -6.47 15.51 2.84
N PRO A 207 -6.35 16.85 2.78
CA PRO A 207 -5.61 17.53 1.71
C PRO A 207 -4.24 16.93 1.42
N ASP A 208 -3.39 16.77 2.42
CA ASP A 208 -2.04 16.21 2.28
C ASP A 208 -2.07 14.78 1.79
N ALA A 209 -2.91 13.94 2.39
CA ALA A 209 -3.07 12.55 1.99
C ALA A 209 -3.45 12.42 0.51
N LEU A 210 -4.51 13.11 0.07
CA LEU A 210 -5.03 13.00 -1.30
C LEU A 210 -4.05 13.60 -2.32
N ALA A 211 -3.42 14.74 -2.01
CA ALA A 211 -2.44 15.36 -2.87
C ALA A 211 -1.16 14.51 -2.97
N SER A 212 -0.72 13.90 -1.88
CA SER A 212 0.42 12.98 -1.84
C SER A 212 0.18 11.75 -2.71
N ALA A 213 -1.04 11.17 -2.66
CA ALA A 213 -1.42 10.08 -3.55
C ALA A 213 -1.38 10.49 -5.02
N ALA A 214 -1.88 11.68 -5.35
CA ALA A 214 -1.86 12.21 -6.71
C ALA A 214 -0.44 12.50 -7.21
N ASN A 215 0.41 13.09 -6.36
CA ASN A 215 1.81 13.33 -6.68
C ASN A 215 2.56 12.03 -6.97
N TYR A 216 2.33 10.98 -6.16
CA TYR A 216 2.89 9.65 -6.41
C TYR A 216 2.50 9.12 -7.79
N LEU A 217 1.20 9.11 -8.12
CA LEU A 217 0.73 8.57 -9.41
C LEU A 217 1.26 9.40 -10.58
N SER A 218 1.22 10.72 -10.47
CA SER A 218 1.73 11.66 -11.46
C SER A 218 3.22 11.43 -11.74
N LYS A 219 4.07 11.44 -10.70
CA LYS A 219 5.52 11.16 -10.82
C LYS A 219 5.82 9.73 -11.26
N SER A 220 4.90 8.81 -11.02
CA SER A 220 5.00 7.41 -11.47
C SER A 220 4.61 7.22 -12.94
N GLY A 221 4.18 8.28 -13.64
CA GLY A 221 3.92 8.28 -15.08
C GLY A 221 2.45 8.18 -15.46
N TRP A 222 1.54 8.63 -14.59
CA TRP A 222 0.11 8.71 -14.91
C TRP A 222 -0.14 9.53 -16.17
N LYS A 223 -1.01 9.03 -17.04
CA LYS A 223 -1.47 9.68 -18.27
C LYS A 223 -2.91 10.15 -18.06
N PRO A 224 -3.15 11.47 -17.99
CA PRO A 224 -4.51 12.00 -17.86
C PRO A 224 -5.42 11.49 -18.99
N GLU A 225 -6.70 11.32 -18.68
CA GLU A 225 -7.81 10.96 -19.58
C GLU A 225 -7.74 9.57 -20.22
N GLN A 226 -6.65 8.83 -20.01
CA GLN A 226 -6.48 7.50 -20.58
C GLN A 226 -7.34 6.44 -19.89
N GLY A 227 -7.59 6.58 -18.58
CA GLY A 227 -8.20 5.53 -17.76
C GLY A 227 -7.26 4.33 -17.53
N TRP A 228 -7.76 3.28 -16.87
CA TRP A 228 -6.95 2.12 -16.45
C TRP A 228 -7.06 0.90 -17.37
N GLY A 229 -8.13 0.84 -18.17
CA GLY A 229 -8.55 -0.32 -18.93
C GLY A 229 -9.90 -0.86 -18.46
N GLY A 230 -10.13 -2.15 -18.67
CA GLY A 230 -11.37 -2.78 -18.24
C GLY A 230 -11.45 -4.26 -18.62
N GLU A 231 -12.49 -4.93 -18.12
CA GLU A 231 -12.77 -6.31 -18.48
C GLU A 231 -13.15 -6.43 -19.96
N VAL A 232 -12.74 -7.53 -20.58
CA VAL A 232 -13.04 -7.86 -21.96
C VAL A 232 -13.51 -9.30 -22.11
N ALA A 233 -14.42 -9.53 -23.05
CA ALA A 233 -14.76 -10.85 -23.55
C ALA A 233 -13.85 -11.19 -24.74
N LEU A 234 -13.31 -12.41 -24.73
CA LEU A 234 -12.53 -12.97 -25.83
C LEU A 234 -13.47 -13.70 -26.80
N PRO A 235 -13.25 -13.61 -28.12
CA PRO A 235 -14.03 -14.39 -29.08
C PRO A 235 -13.74 -15.89 -28.93
N VAL A 236 -14.68 -16.71 -29.41
CA VAL A 236 -14.49 -18.17 -29.45
C VAL A 236 -13.25 -18.52 -30.29
N GLY A 237 -12.37 -19.35 -29.74
CA GLY A 237 -11.13 -19.74 -30.41
C GLY A 237 -10.02 -18.69 -30.37
N PHE A 238 -10.09 -17.72 -29.45
CA PHE A 238 -9.02 -16.75 -29.25
C PHE A 238 -7.70 -17.44 -28.86
N ASP A 239 -6.71 -17.36 -29.74
CA ASP A 239 -5.44 -18.12 -29.67
C ASP A 239 -4.22 -17.25 -29.32
N ALA A 240 -4.42 -15.96 -29.01
CA ALA A 240 -3.30 -15.12 -28.61
C ALA A 240 -2.92 -15.38 -27.14
N GLU A 241 -1.63 -15.39 -26.86
CA GLU A 241 -1.10 -15.44 -25.50
C GLU A 241 -1.59 -14.21 -24.71
N ILE A 242 -1.96 -14.42 -23.45
CA ILE A 242 -2.30 -13.33 -22.52
C ILE A 242 -1.01 -12.99 -21.76
N SER A 243 -0.38 -11.91 -22.17
CA SER A 243 0.95 -11.54 -21.72
C SER A 243 1.14 -10.03 -21.78
N ASP A 244 1.88 -9.49 -20.81
CA ASP A 244 2.31 -8.09 -20.77
C ASP A 244 3.35 -7.75 -21.86
N LYS A 245 3.91 -8.78 -22.52
CA LYS A 245 4.82 -8.64 -23.67
C LYS A 245 4.08 -8.37 -24.98
N ILE A 246 2.80 -8.69 -25.06
CA ILE A 246 1.98 -8.47 -26.26
C ILE A 246 1.22 -7.17 -26.06
N VAL A 247 1.84 -6.09 -26.49
CA VAL A 247 1.28 -4.73 -26.40
C VAL A 247 0.82 -4.30 -27.80
N LYS A 248 -0.46 -3.92 -27.93
CA LYS A 248 -1.05 -3.46 -29.19
C LYS A 248 -1.96 -2.25 -28.97
N PRO A 249 -2.14 -1.37 -29.97
CA PRO A 249 -3.20 -0.38 -29.97
C PRO A 249 -4.59 -1.00 -29.80
N LEU A 250 -5.53 -0.30 -29.14
CA LEU A 250 -6.90 -0.80 -28.95
C LEU A 250 -7.61 -1.16 -30.25
N LYS A 251 -7.35 -0.43 -31.34
CA LYS A 251 -7.92 -0.75 -32.67
C LYS A 251 -7.55 -2.16 -33.15
N GLU A 252 -6.34 -2.64 -32.85
CA GLU A 252 -5.95 -4.01 -33.20
C GLU A 252 -6.68 -5.04 -32.34
N TRP A 253 -6.77 -4.80 -31.02
CA TRP A 253 -7.53 -5.67 -30.12
C TRP A 253 -9.00 -5.79 -30.52
N ARG A 254 -9.63 -4.67 -30.92
CA ARG A 254 -10.98 -4.65 -31.47
C ARG A 254 -11.08 -5.45 -32.76
N ALA A 255 -10.12 -5.30 -33.68
CA ALA A 255 -10.08 -6.07 -34.93
C ALA A 255 -9.90 -7.58 -34.69
N MET A 256 -9.27 -7.96 -33.57
CA MET A 256 -9.19 -9.35 -33.11
C MET A 256 -10.48 -9.86 -32.45
N GLY A 257 -11.55 -9.06 -32.41
CA GLY A 257 -12.87 -9.47 -31.91
C GLY A 257 -13.07 -9.30 -30.40
N LEU A 258 -12.18 -8.61 -29.69
CA LEU A 258 -12.38 -8.30 -28.27
C LEU A 258 -13.52 -7.30 -28.11
N SER A 259 -14.32 -7.49 -27.06
CA SER A 259 -15.44 -6.61 -26.72
C SER A 259 -15.53 -6.39 -25.22
N GLY A 260 -16.29 -5.37 -24.80
CA GLY A 260 -16.43 -4.98 -23.39
C GLY A 260 -15.69 -3.69 -23.04
N LYS A 261 -15.68 -3.36 -21.76
CA LYS A 261 -15.21 -2.05 -21.29
C LYS A 261 -13.75 -1.77 -21.64
N GLY A 262 -12.89 -2.79 -21.59
CA GLY A 262 -11.45 -2.61 -21.84
C GLY A 262 -11.11 -2.17 -23.27
N VAL A 263 -12.05 -2.21 -24.22
CA VAL A 263 -11.84 -1.71 -25.59
C VAL A 263 -12.52 -0.38 -25.87
N GLU A 264 -13.04 0.35 -24.88
CA GLU A 264 -13.79 1.61 -25.11
C GLU A 264 -12.91 2.87 -25.23
N GLY A 265 -11.59 2.78 -24.92
CA GLY A 265 -10.68 3.93 -24.90
C GLY A 265 -10.25 4.46 -26.27
N ASP A 266 -9.22 5.31 -26.29
CA ASP A 266 -8.60 5.81 -27.54
C ASP A 266 -8.13 4.64 -28.43
N PRO A 267 -8.55 4.56 -29.71
CA PRO A 267 -8.11 3.54 -30.66
C PRO A 267 -6.59 3.32 -30.75
N ASP A 268 -5.80 4.37 -30.53
CA ASP A 268 -4.33 4.34 -30.61
C ASP A 268 -3.66 4.11 -29.24
N CYS A 269 -4.44 4.03 -28.15
CA CYS A 269 -3.91 3.68 -26.83
C CYS A 269 -3.33 2.27 -26.85
N LEU A 270 -2.09 2.14 -26.41
CA LEU A 270 -1.45 0.84 -26.21
C LEU A 270 -2.10 0.11 -25.03
N ALA A 271 -2.34 -1.19 -25.19
CA ALA A 271 -2.88 -2.05 -24.16
C ALA A 271 -2.34 -3.48 -24.28
N HIS A 272 -2.42 -4.23 -23.18
CA HIS A 272 -2.11 -5.65 -23.13
C HIS A 272 -3.14 -6.40 -22.30
N LEU A 273 -3.25 -7.71 -22.52
CA LEU A 273 -4.17 -8.56 -21.78
C LEU A 273 -3.56 -9.02 -20.46
N VAL A 274 -4.39 -9.06 -19.42
CA VAL A 274 -4.03 -9.57 -18.09
C VAL A 274 -5.12 -10.51 -17.58
N LYS A 275 -4.69 -11.61 -16.97
CA LYS A 275 -5.52 -12.45 -16.09
C LYS A 275 -5.16 -12.14 -14.64
N PRO A 276 -6.13 -11.85 -13.76
CA PRO A 276 -5.85 -11.56 -12.36
C PRO A 276 -5.29 -12.79 -11.62
N ASP A 277 -5.81 -13.97 -11.96
CA ASP A 277 -5.37 -15.28 -11.48
C ASP A 277 -5.64 -16.36 -12.55
N HIS A 278 -5.22 -17.59 -12.28
CA HIS A 278 -5.45 -18.73 -13.17
C HIS A 278 -6.90 -19.23 -13.17
N ASN A 279 -7.69 -18.93 -12.13
CA ASN A 279 -8.96 -19.61 -11.84
C ASN A 279 -10.22 -18.78 -12.14
N SER A 280 -10.11 -17.46 -12.25
CA SER A 280 -11.26 -16.57 -12.43
C SER A 280 -11.92 -16.69 -13.79
N GLY A 281 -11.17 -17.11 -14.82
CA GLY A 281 -11.62 -17.05 -16.22
C GLY A 281 -11.82 -15.61 -16.75
N ARG A 282 -11.53 -14.59 -15.94
CA ARG A 282 -11.72 -13.18 -16.30
C ARG A 282 -10.47 -12.64 -16.98
N VAL A 283 -10.67 -11.82 -18.01
CA VAL A 283 -9.59 -11.22 -18.78
C VAL A 283 -9.82 -9.72 -18.86
N PHE A 284 -8.76 -8.96 -18.63
CA PHE A 284 -8.77 -7.51 -18.65
C PHE A 284 -7.85 -7.03 -19.76
N LEU A 285 -8.28 -6.02 -20.50
CA LEU A 285 -7.41 -5.27 -21.40
C LEU A 285 -7.04 -3.97 -20.68
N VAL A 286 -5.75 -3.83 -20.36
CA VAL A 286 -5.24 -2.81 -19.45
C VAL A 286 -4.31 -1.82 -20.14
N TYR A 287 -4.39 -0.56 -19.73
CA TYR A 287 -3.67 0.57 -20.34
C TYR A 287 -2.42 0.95 -19.52
N PRO A 288 -1.54 1.85 -19.99
CA PRO A 288 -0.35 2.27 -19.23
C PRO A 288 -0.61 2.70 -17.78
N ASN A 289 -1.74 3.37 -17.49
CA ASN A 289 -2.08 3.74 -16.11
C ASN A 289 -2.28 2.53 -15.18
N TYR A 290 -2.65 1.36 -15.69
CA TYR A 290 -2.67 0.13 -14.89
C TYR A 290 -1.29 -0.20 -14.30
N GLN A 291 -0.23 -0.01 -15.10
CA GLN A 291 1.15 -0.20 -14.66
C GLN A 291 1.56 0.84 -13.62
N VAL A 292 0.98 2.04 -13.67
CA VAL A 292 1.18 3.08 -12.64
C VAL A 292 0.54 2.65 -11.32
N ILE A 293 -0.67 2.07 -11.35
CA ILE A 293 -1.32 1.51 -10.14
C ILE A 293 -0.50 0.33 -9.58
N LEU A 294 0.08 -0.52 -10.45
CA LEU A 294 0.94 -1.62 -10.01
C LEU A 294 2.25 -1.16 -9.34
N LYS A 295 2.72 0.07 -9.61
CA LYS A 295 3.87 0.64 -8.88
C LYS A 295 3.53 0.90 -7.41
N TRP A 296 2.29 1.32 -7.14
CA TRP A 296 1.77 1.51 -5.79
C TRP A 296 1.73 0.19 -5.02
N ASN A 297 1.11 -0.82 -5.60
CA ASN A 297 1.08 -2.18 -5.07
C ASN A 297 1.15 -3.20 -6.23
N ARG A 298 2.17 -4.06 -6.22
CA ARG A 298 2.48 -5.04 -7.27
C ARG A 298 1.55 -6.25 -7.23
N SER A 299 0.23 -6.01 -7.23
CA SER A 299 -0.81 -7.03 -7.17
C SER A 299 -1.89 -6.72 -8.21
N ASN A 300 -2.14 -7.68 -9.12
CA ASN A 300 -3.23 -7.55 -10.10
C ASN A 300 -4.59 -7.43 -9.40
N TYR A 301 -4.78 -8.10 -8.26
CA TYR A 301 -6.01 -8.01 -7.47
C TYR A 301 -6.23 -6.58 -7.00
N PHE A 302 -5.19 -5.96 -6.46
CA PHE A 302 -5.22 -4.58 -6.00
C PHE A 302 -5.51 -3.61 -7.16
N ALA A 303 -4.73 -3.69 -8.25
CA ALA A 303 -4.83 -2.74 -9.35
C ALA A 303 -6.21 -2.80 -10.03
N ILE A 304 -6.75 -4.01 -10.22
CA ILE A 304 -8.10 -4.18 -10.78
C ILE A 304 -9.17 -3.72 -9.78
N ALA A 305 -8.99 -3.95 -8.47
CA ALA A 305 -9.95 -3.45 -7.46
C ALA A 305 -9.99 -1.92 -7.42
N VAL A 306 -8.84 -1.24 -7.48
CA VAL A 306 -8.75 0.23 -7.59
C VAL A 306 -9.46 0.71 -8.84
N GLY A 307 -9.14 0.15 -10.01
CA GLY A 307 -9.76 0.53 -11.27
C GLY A 307 -11.29 0.32 -11.26
N THR A 308 -11.73 -0.85 -10.79
CA THR A 308 -13.16 -1.19 -10.66
C THR A 308 -13.89 -0.27 -9.70
N LEU A 309 -13.27 0.09 -8.56
CA LEU A 309 -13.87 1.02 -7.60
C LEU A 309 -13.94 2.44 -8.19
N ALA A 310 -12.88 2.91 -8.84
CA ALA A 310 -12.83 4.22 -9.48
C ALA A 310 -13.95 4.37 -10.52
N ASP A 311 -14.13 3.34 -11.35
CA ASP A 311 -15.22 3.29 -12.33
C ASP A 311 -16.60 3.39 -11.70
N ARG A 312 -16.84 2.67 -10.60
CA ARG A 312 -18.11 2.70 -9.90
C ARG A 312 -18.35 4.02 -9.17
N ILE A 313 -17.30 4.72 -8.73
CA ILE A 313 -17.40 6.05 -8.14
C ILE A 313 -17.71 7.10 -9.21
N ALA A 314 -17.11 6.99 -10.40
CA ALA A 314 -17.31 7.92 -11.50
C ALA A 314 -18.74 7.96 -12.04
N VAL A 315 -19.45 6.83 -12.00
CA VAL A 315 -20.89 6.77 -12.34
C VAL A 315 -21.68 7.44 -11.20
N GLN A 316 -22.04 8.72 -11.36
CA GLN A 316 -22.84 9.48 -10.38
C GLN A 316 -24.27 9.70 -10.87
#